data_AF-A0A151TBC4-F1
#
_entry.id   AF-A0A151TBC4-F1
#
_cell.length_a   1.000
_cell.length_b   1.000
_cell.length_c   1.000
_cell.angle_alpha   90.00
_cell.angle_beta   90.00
_cell.angle_gamma   90.00
#
_symmetry.space_group_name_H-M   'P 1'
#
loop_
_entity.id
_entity.type
_entity.pdbx_description
1 polymer ?
#
loop_
_entity_poly.entity_id
_entity_poly.type
_entity_poly.pdbx_seq_one_letter_code
_entity_poly.pdbx_strand_id
1 'polypeptide(L)'
;MKLDKLTRKFIWGENDHDRKIHIISWNTIFQPKNQGGLGMKSASQLNIAFLMKGLWNLCTQKESLWVQVIREKYKCGEDNIPVMSLPKSRSNFWARMCKAWPDFFPNII
;
A
#
# COMPACT_ATOMS: atom_id res chain seq x y z
N MET A 1 -6.40 6.76 -4.42
CA MET A 1 -5.69 5.91 -5.42
C MET A 1 -6.49 5.90 -6.73
N LYS A 2 -5.91 5.60 -7.91
CA LYS A 2 -6.71 5.52 -9.17
C LYS A 2 -7.84 4.48 -9.06
N LEU A 3 -7.55 3.36 -8.40
CA LEU A 3 -8.53 2.30 -8.15
C LEU A 3 -9.72 2.77 -7.31
N ASP A 4 -9.48 3.48 -6.20
CA ASP A 4 -10.57 4.03 -5.38
C ASP A 4 -11.50 4.95 -6.19
N LYS A 5 -10.93 5.74 -7.13
CA LYS A 5 -11.72 6.61 -8.02
C LYS A 5 -12.60 5.79 -8.96
N LEU A 6 -12.07 4.70 -9.52
CA LEU A 6 -12.82 3.81 -10.40
C LEU A 6 -13.94 3.09 -9.63
N THR A 7 -13.65 2.58 -8.44
CA THR A 7 -14.66 1.96 -7.56
C THR A 7 -15.74 2.97 -7.20
N ARG A 8 -15.38 4.24 -6.96
CA ARG A 8 -16.35 5.31 -6.71
C ARG A 8 -17.26 5.55 -7.90
N LYS A 9 -16.68 5.71 -9.09
CA LYS A 9 -17.46 5.88 -10.32
C LYS A 9 -18.43 4.71 -10.54
N PHE A 10 -17.96 3.49 -10.33
CA PHE A 10 -18.78 2.29 -10.43
C PHE A 10 -19.97 2.30 -9.44
N ILE A 11 -19.71 2.55 -8.16
CA ILE A 11 -20.76 2.53 -7.12
C ILE A 11 -21.86 3.57 -7.39
N TRP A 12 -21.48 4.75 -7.88
CA TRP A 12 -22.43 5.84 -8.13
C TRP A 12 -22.94 5.90 -9.57
N GLY A 13 -22.56 4.95 -10.43
CA GLY A 13 -22.93 4.93 -11.84
C GLY A 13 -22.50 6.20 -12.59
N GLU A 14 -21.33 6.74 -12.22
CA GLU A 14 -20.78 7.96 -12.80
C GLU A 14 -20.01 7.62 -14.08
N ASN A 15 -20.33 8.31 -15.17
CA ASN A 15 -19.64 8.19 -16.45
C ASN A 15 -18.80 9.44 -16.71
N ASP A 16 -17.87 9.40 -17.67
CA ASP A 16 -16.97 10.55 -17.93
C ASP A 16 -17.72 11.82 -18.38
N HIS A 17 -18.96 11.69 -18.85
CA HIS A 17 -19.82 12.80 -19.26
C HIS A 17 -20.87 13.23 -18.22
N ASP A 18 -21.22 12.37 -17.26
CA ASP A 18 -22.29 12.64 -16.28
C ASP A 18 -21.80 12.42 -14.85
N ARG A 19 -21.59 13.53 -14.13
CA ARG A 19 -21.27 13.50 -12.70
C ARG A 19 -22.53 13.33 -11.86
N LYS A 20 -22.58 12.28 -11.05
CA LYS A 20 -23.68 12.04 -10.10
C LYS A 20 -23.34 12.60 -8.71
N ILE A 21 -24.34 13.13 -8.02
CA ILE A 21 -24.19 13.64 -6.65
C ILE A 21 -23.90 12.46 -5.71
N HIS A 22 -22.81 12.54 -4.97
CA HIS A 22 -22.46 11.57 -3.93
C HIS A 22 -23.21 11.90 -2.64
N ILE A 23 -24.24 11.13 -2.31
CA ILE A 23 -25.08 11.36 -1.12
C ILE A 23 -24.37 10.87 0.16
N ILE A 24 -23.47 9.90 0.02
CA ILE A 24 -22.74 9.30 1.14
C ILE A 24 -21.25 9.57 0.99
N SER A 25 -20.61 10.01 2.09
CA SER A 25 -19.17 10.20 2.16
C SER A 25 -18.43 8.91 1.78
N TRP A 26 -17.36 9.08 0.99
CA TRP A 26 -16.51 7.96 0.58
C TRP A 26 -15.88 7.22 1.78
N ASN A 27 -15.65 7.94 2.89
CA ASN A 27 -15.11 7.32 4.12
C ASN A 27 -16.16 6.47 4.85
N THR A 28 -17.45 6.83 4.74
CA THR A 28 -18.55 6.08 5.34
C THR A 28 -18.76 4.75 4.62
N ILE A 29 -18.57 4.70 3.30
CA ILE A 29 -18.68 3.46 2.51
C ILE A 29 -17.72 2.37 3.01
N PHE A 30 -16.53 2.75 3.49
CA PHE A 30 -15.53 1.80 3.97
C PHE A 30 -15.77 1.31 5.40
N GLN A 31 -16.70 1.92 6.14
CA GLN A 31 -17.04 1.46 7.47
C GLN A 31 -17.76 0.09 7.40
N PRO A 32 -17.63 -0.75 8.43
CA PRO A 32 -18.35 -2.02 8.47
C PRO A 32 -19.87 -1.82 8.49
N LYS A 33 -20.62 -2.84 8.06
CA LYS A 33 -22.09 -2.77 7.91
C LYS A 33 -22.80 -2.39 9.21
N ASN A 34 -22.28 -2.82 10.35
CA ASN A 34 -22.77 -2.48 11.69
C ASN A 34 -22.57 -0.98 12.05
N GLN A 35 -21.75 -0.24 11.32
CA GLN A 35 -21.51 1.19 11.48
C GLN A 35 -22.11 2.02 10.31
N GLY A 36 -23.03 1.45 9.55
CA GLY A 36 -23.73 2.13 8.45
C GLY A 36 -22.93 2.25 7.15
N GLY A 37 -21.80 1.55 7.03
CA GLY A 37 -21.03 1.46 5.78
C GLY A 37 -21.29 0.19 4.97
N LEU A 38 -20.60 0.04 3.85
CA LEU A 38 -20.70 -1.14 2.97
C LEU A 38 -19.71 -2.26 3.36
N GLY A 39 -18.80 -1.99 4.30
CA GLY A 39 -17.74 -2.91 4.71
C GLY A 39 -16.65 -3.12 3.65
N MET A 40 -16.56 -2.22 2.68
CA MET A 40 -15.52 -2.28 1.66
C MET A 40 -14.18 -1.82 2.25
N LYS A 41 -13.06 -2.42 1.79
CA LYS A 41 -11.73 -1.94 2.15
C LYS A 41 -11.26 -0.92 1.12
N SER A 42 -10.72 0.20 1.58
CA SER A 42 -10.10 1.17 0.67
C SER A 42 -8.88 0.54 -0.01
N ALA A 43 -8.74 0.75 -1.33
CA ALA A 43 -7.55 0.31 -2.04
C ALA A 43 -6.29 1.00 -1.50
N SER A 44 -6.43 2.24 -1.02
CA SER A 44 -5.35 2.95 -0.32
C SER A 44 -4.89 2.23 0.95
N GLN A 45 -5.81 1.77 1.78
CA GLN A 45 -5.51 1.00 3.00
C GLN A 45 -4.91 -0.37 2.66
N LEU A 46 -5.48 -1.07 1.67
CA LEU A 46 -4.94 -2.35 1.20
C LEU A 46 -3.51 -2.20 0.69
N ASN A 47 -3.22 -1.13 -0.05
CA ASN A 47 -1.89 -0.84 -0.56
C ASN A 47 -0.88 -0.56 0.56
N ILE A 48 -1.28 0.10 1.66
CA ILE A 48 -0.43 0.24 2.86
C ILE A 48 -0.18 -1.13 3.48
N ALA A 49 -1.22 -1.95 3.67
CA ALA A 49 -1.07 -3.30 4.21
C ALA A 49 -0.15 -4.18 3.35
N PHE A 50 -0.24 -4.07 2.01
CA PHE A 50 0.66 -4.78 1.10
C PHE A 50 2.10 -4.27 1.18
N LEU A 51 2.33 -2.97 1.37
CA LEU A 51 3.66 -2.44 1.62
C LEU A 51 4.24 -2.99 2.92
N MET A 52 3.46 -3.01 4.00
CA MET A 52 3.89 -3.57 5.29
C MET A 52 4.21 -5.07 5.17
N LYS A 53 3.37 -5.84 4.48
CA LYS A 53 3.64 -7.25 4.18
C LYS A 53 4.90 -7.42 3.34
N GLY A 54 5.13 -6.54 2.38
CA GLY A 54 6.35 -6.53 1.58
C GLY A 54 7.59 -6.25 2.42
N LEU A 55 7.54 -5.26 3.32
CA LEU A 55 8.62 -4.97 4.27
C LEU A 55 8.89 -6.16 5.20
N TRP A 56 7.84 -6.81 5.72
CA TRP A 56 7.97 -8.02 6.53
C TRP A 56 8.67 -9.15 5.78
N ASN A 57 8.26 -9.40 4.54
CA ASN A 57 8.89 -10.42 3.70
C ASN A 57 10.35 -10.06 3.35
N LEU A 58 10.67 -8.77 3.20
CA LEU A 58 12.05 -8.31 2.97
C LEU A 58 12.97 -8.69 4.16
N CYS A 59 12.41 -8.72 5.38
CA CYS A 59 13.14 -9.10 6.58
C CYS A 59 13.20 -10.63 6.79
N THR A 60 12.10 -11.34 6.50
CA THR A 60 11.93 -12.76 6.88
C THR A 60 12.20 -13.75 5.75
N GLN A 61 11.95 -13.39 4.49
CA GLN A 61 11.97 -14.30 3.34
C GLN A 61 13.13 -13.99 2.38
N LYS A 62 14.37 -14.09 2.86
CA LYS A 62 15.57 -13.79 2.07
C LYS A 62 15.76 -14.70 0.85
N GLU A 63 15.18 -15.89 0.85
CA GLU A 63 15.29 -16.86 -0.24
C GLU A 63 14.36 -16.54 -1.43
N SER A 64 13.39 -15.65 -1.24
CA SER A 64 12.50 -15.26 -2.33
C SER A 64 13.26 -14.44 -3.38
N LEU A 65 13.16 -14.83 -4.65
CA LEU A 65 13.87 -14.19 -5.77
C LEU A 65 13.69 -12.66 -5.80
N TRP A 66 12.47 -12.17 -5.59
CA TRP A 66 12.22 -10.73 -5.61
C TRP A 66 12.92 -10.01 -4.44
N VAL A 67 13.05 -10.67 -3.27
CA VAL A 67 13.78 -10.14 -2.10
C VAL A 67 15.26 -10.06 -2.43
N GLN A 68 15.84 -11.11 -2.98
CA GLN A 68 17.25 -11.13 -3.40
C GLN A 68 17.55 -10.02 -4.40
N VAL A 69 16.74 -9.89 -5.45
CA VAL A 69 16.91 -8.83 -6.48
C VAL A 69 16.84 -7.43 -5.85
N ILE A 70 15.89 -7.19 -4.95
CA ILE A 70 15.75 -5.89 -4.29
C ILE A 70 16.93 -5.60 -3.36
N ARG A 71 17.35 -6.59 -2.56
CA ARG A 71 18.46 -6.45 -1.62
C ARG A 71 19.78 -6.18 -2.32
N GLU A 72 20.06 -6.88 -3.42
CA GLU A 72 21.23 -6.63 -4.26
C GLU A 72 21.18 -5.26 -4.95
N LYS A 73 20.04 -4.95 -5.58
CA LYS A 73 19.87 -3.68 -6.30
C LYS A 73 20.06 -2.45 -5.40
N TYR A 74 19.57 -2.51 -4.17
CA TYR A 74 19.60 -1.38 -3.24
C TYR A 74 20.64 -1.52 -2.12
N LYS A 75 21.49 -2.55 -2.18
CA LYS A 75 22.56 -2.83 -1.21
C LYS A 75 22.06 -2.81 0.23
N CYS A 76 21.06 -3.64 0.53
CA CYS A 76 20.38 -3.67 1.83
C CYS A 76 21.18 -4.36 2.96
N GLY A 77 22.43 -4.78 2.71
CA GLY A 77 23.22 -5.59 3.64
C GLY A 77 22.79 -7.07 3.66
N GLU A 78 23.44 -7.86 4.52
CA GLU A 78 23.17 -9.30 4.68
C GLU A 78 22.26 -9.62 5.87
N ASP A 79 22.08 -8.68 6.80
CA ASP A 79 21.30 -8.87 8.02
C ASP A 79 19.80 -9.07 7.79
N ASN A 80 19.09 -9.64 8.76
CA ASN A 80 17.63 -9.78 8.67
C ASN A 80 16.95 -8.43 8.51
N ILE A 81 17.45 -7.40 9.20
CA ILE A 81 16.94 -6.04 9.08
C ILE A 81 17.68 -5.36 7.90
N PRO A 82 16.99 -5.02 6.81
CA PRO A 82 17.61 -4.37 5.67
C PRO A 82 17.98 -2.92 5.98
N VAL A 83 19.13 -2.48 5.48
CA VAL A 83 19.51 -1.06 5.47
C VAL A 83 18.72 -0.36 4.36
N MET A 84 17.74 0.45 4.76
CA MET A 84 16.88 1.18 3.84
C MET A 84 17.55 2.49 3.39
N SER A 85 17.88 2.59 2.11
CA SER A 85 18.44 3.80 1.50
C SER A 85 17.53 4.35 0.39
N LEU A 86 17.58 5.67 0.16
CA LEU A 86 16.82 6.36 -0.89
C LEU A 86 17.74 6.81 -2.04
N PRO A 87 18.22 5.90 -2.91
CA PRO A 87 19.09 6.29 -4.01
C PRO A 87 18.37 7.18 -5.03
N LYS A 88 19.16 7.93 -5.82
CA LYS A 88 18.66 8.82 -6.88
C LYS A 88 17.88 8.04 -7.95
N SER A 89 18.40 6.88 -8.36
CA SER A 89 17.69 5.94 -9.24
C SER A 89 17.00 4.88 -8.41
N ARG A 90 15.67 4.96 -8.30
CA ARG A 90 14.86 4.02 -7.52
C ARG A 90 13.54 3.74 -8.20
N SER A 91 13.00 2.54 -7.93
CA SER A 91 11.65 2.20 -8.35
C SER A 91 10.65 2.91 -7.45
N ASN A 92 9.46 3.19 -7.98
CA ASN A 92 8.35 3.74 -7.19
C ASN A 92 7.98 2.81 -6.02
N PHE A 93 8.14 1.49 -6.20
CA PHE A 93 7.93 0.51 -5.15
C PHE A 93 8.93 0.70 -3.99
N TRP A 94 10.23 0.73 -4.28
CA TRP A 94 11.27 0.93 -3.27
C TRP A 94 11.13 2.28 -2.55
N ALA A 95 10.86 3.35 -3.31
CA ALA A 95 10.63 4.67 -2.73
C ALA A 95 9.49 4.66 -1.69
N ARG A 96 8.42 3.91 -1.96
CA ARG A 96 7.30 3.77 -1.04
C ARG A 96 7.62 2.88 0.15
N MET A 97 8.39 1.81 -0.04
CA MET A 97 8.88 0.98 1.07
C MET A 97 9.75 1.79 2.03
N CYS A 98 10.73 2.54 1.53
CA CYS A 98 11.57 3.41 2.37
C CYS A 98 10.76 4.48 3.10
N LYS A 99 9.70 5.00 2.48
CA LYS A 99 8.81 5.97 3.13
C LYS A 99 7.95 5.34 4.23
N ALA A 100 7.53 4.09 4.07
CA ALA A 100 6.74 3.34 5.05
C ALA A 100 7.60 2.70 6.16
N TRP A 101 8.92 2.63 5.95
CA TRP A 101 9.85 2.00 6.89
C TRP A 101 9.80 2.58 8.32
N PRO A 102 9.77 3.91 8.54
CA PRO A 102 9.71 4.48 9.88
C PRO A 102 8.45 4.11 10.65
N ASP A 103 7.32 3.91 9.96
CA ASP A 103 6.06 3.48 10.57
C ASP A 103 6.06 1.97 10.87
N PHE A 104 6.82 1.19 10.09
CA PHE A 104 6.89 -0.26 10.20
C PHE A 104 7.90 -0.72 11.27
N PHE A 105 9.10 -0.13 11.27
CA PHE A 105 10.25 -0.56 12.09
C PHE A 105 9.95 -0.68 13.60
N PRO A 106 9.21 0.25 14.25
CA PRO A 106 8.89 0.15 15.68
C PRO A 106 8.03 -1.07 16.05
N ASN A 107 7.33 -1.67 15.07
CA ASN A 107 6.41 -2.80 15.30
C ASN A 107 7.07 -4.17 15.08
N ILE A 108 8.38 -4.21 14.79
CA ILE A 108 9.14 -5.45 14.56
C ILE A 108 9.88 -5.91 15.84
N ILE A 109 10.08 -5.00 16.80
CA ILE A 109 10.80 -5.25 18.07
C ILE A 109 9.81 -5.65 19.16
#